data_AF-A0A1I7YBF9-F1
#
_entry.id   AF-A0A1I7YBF9-F1
#
_cell.length_a   1.000
_cell.length_b   1.000
_cell.length_c   1.000
_cell.angle_alpha   90.00
_cell.angle_beta   90.00
_cell.angle_gamma   90.00
#
_symmetry.space_group_name_H-M   'P 1'
#
loop_
_entity.id
_entity.type
_entity.pdbx_description
1 polymer ?
#
loop_
_entity_poly.entity_id
_entity_poly.type
_entity_poly.pdbx_seq_one_letter_code
_entity_poly.pdbx_strand_id
1 'polypeptide(L)'
;MAFRVRDAQKAYERALELGAQPVDIPTGPMELRLPAIKGIGGAPLYLIDRFGEGNSIYDIDFVYLDGVDRHPVGAGLKEIDHLTHNVYRGRMAYWAQFYEHLFNFREIRYFDIKGEYTGLTSKAMTAPDGKIRIPLNEESAKGSGQIEEFLMQFNGEGIQHVAFLTDDLIASWDKLKAMGMRFMTAPPQTYYEMLEGRLPAHGEPTAELQNRGILLDGTSEGGHRRLLLQIFSETLMGPVFFEFIQRKGDDGFGEGNFKALFESIERDQLRRGLLQGCADLAGQGSIIHQGGAAAGAQIAPEGRLVHIADQLFQVIVADVQRLVVVAQGRIHAQKDQHAGVKQHRKQDEIVVLNTIQGRKDCHSQTGRMHAAQGQHDGHGNADGHRNGGNRMREQHRAGLSQRAGWHQKDQQGTGGEGCHQPVMRVCEIRQVQAKRGNYQHAKRGA
;
A
#
# COMPACT_ATOMS: atom_id res chain seq x y z
N MET A 1 0.22 -4.24 0.58
CA MET A 1 0.84 -3.41 -0.48
C MET A 1 1.34 -4.32 -1.58
N ALA A 2 1.29 -3.94 -2.86
CA ALA A 2 1.76 -4.79 -3.96
C ALA A 2 2.63 -4.00 -4.93
N PHE A 3 3.84 -4.50 -5.23
CA PHE A 3 4.75 -3.90 -6.21
C PHE A 3 4.70 -4.67 -7.52
N ARG A 4 4.72 -3.92 -8.62
CA ARG A 4 4.96 -4.52 -9.93
C ARG A 4 6.44 -4.87 -10.06
N VAL A 5 6.71 -6.09 -10.49
CA VAL A 5 8.05 -6.58 -10.78
C VAL A 5 8.05 -7.25 -12.15
N ARG A 6 9.23 -7.41 -12.76
CA ARG A 6 9.32 -8.07 -14.07
C ARG A 6 9.11 -9.59 -13.99
N ASP A 7 9.55 -10.20 -12.90
CA ASP A 7 9.53 -11.66 -12.69
C ASP A 7 9.34 -11.90 -11.19
N ALA A 8 8.14 -12.34 -10.80
CA ALA A 8 7.75 -12.44 -9.41
C ALA A 8 8.49 -13.56 -8.69
N GLN A 9 8.77 -14.67 -9.38
CA GLN A 9 9.51 -15.79 -8.80
C GLN A 9 10.95 -15.39 -8.48
N LYS A 10 11.67 -14.81 -9.43
CA LYS A 10 13.06 -14.37 -9.19
C LYS A 10 13.14 -13.29 -8.12
N ALA A 11 12.22 -12.33 -8.14
CA ALA A 11 12.19 -11.26 -7.13
C ALA A 11 11.91 -11.82 -5.73
N TYR A 12 11.00 -12.79 -5.63
CA TYR A 12 10.65 -13.45 -4.37
C TYR A 12 11.82 -14.30 -3.83
N GLU A 13 12.40 -15.17 -4.65
CA GLU A 13 13.56 -15.99 -4.28
C GLU A 13 14.72 -15.11 -3.78
N ARG A 14 15.02 -14.03 -4.51
CA ARG A 14 16.04 -13.06 -4.11
C ARG A 14 15.73 -12.40 -2.77
N ALA A 15 14.48 -12.01 -2.53
CA ALA A 15 14.11 -11.41 -1.25
C ALA A 15 14.31 -12.39 -0.09
N LEU A 16 13.99 -13.67 -0.28
CA LEU A 16 14.21 -14.71 0.73
C LEU A 16 15.71 -14.98 0.98
N GLU A 17 16.53 -15.02 -0.06
CA GLU A 17 18.00 -15.13 0.07
C GLU A 17 18.60 -14.00 0.91
N LEU A 18 18.01 -12.80 0.82
CA LEU A 18 18.40 -11.61 1.57
C LEU A 18 17.73 -11.50 2.95
N GLY A 19 17.02 -12.55 3.39
CA GLY A 19 16.46 -12.65 4.74
C GLY A 19 15.06 -12.09 4.92
N ALA A 20 14.33 -11.80 3.84
CA ALA A 20 12.91 -11.44 3.95
C ALA A 20 12.09 -12.63 4.49
N GLN A 21 11.09 -12.34 5.32
CA GLN A 21 10.19 -13.37 5.84
C GLN A 21 9.06 -13.65 4.83
N PRO A 22 8.84 -14.90 4.41
CA PRO A 22 7.74 -15.24 3.51
C PRO A 22 6.39 -15.10 4.23
N VAL A 23 5.36 -14.75 3.46
CA VAL A 23 3.96 -14.76 3.93
C VAL A 23 3.17 -15.70 3.02
N ASP A 24 2.65 -16.78 3.60
CA ASP A 24 1.79 -17.72 2.87
C ASP A 24 0.33 -17.27 2.98
N ILE A 25 -0.32 -17.14 1.83
CA ILE A 25 -1.69 -16.65 1.71
C ILE A 25 -2.50 -17.73 1.00
N PRO A 26 -3.48 -18.34 1.69
CA PRO A 26 -4.31 -19.38 1.10
C PRO A 26 -5.07 -18.88 -0.12
N THR A 27 -5.22 -19.73 -1.13
CA THR A 27 -5.94 -19.45 -2.38
C THR A 27 -6.99 -20.50 -2.64
N GLY A 28 -8.10 -20.07 -3.24
CA GLY A 28 -9.17 -20.93 -3.71
C GLY A 28 -8.80 -21.67 -5.01
N PRO A 29 -9.64 -22.62 -5.45
CA PRO A 29 -9.45 -23.26 -6.74
C PRO A 29 -9.45 -22.24 -7.88
N MET A 30 -8.48 -22.35 -8.79
CA MET A 30 -8.29 -21.46 -9.94
C MET A 30 -7.88 -20.01 -9.61
N GLU A 31 -7.57 -19.69 -8.35
CA GLU A 31 -6.99 -18.41 -7.96
C GLU A 31 -5.46 -18.43 -8.07
N LEU A 32 -4.86 -17.27 -8.32
CA LEU A 32 -3.43 -17.10 -8.43
C LEU A 32 -2.75 -17.17 -7.06
N ARG A 33 -1.69 -17.98 -6.96
CA ARG A 33 -0.80 -17.96 -5.80
C ARG A 33 0.22 -16.82 -5.92
N LEU A 34 -0.14 -15.66 -5.38
CA LEU A 34 0.67 -14.45 -5.44
C LEU A 34 1.77 -14.47 -4.36
N PRO A 35 3.07 -14.32 -4.72
CA PRO A 35 4.15 -14.32 -3.75
C PRO A 35 4.15 -13.03 -2.92
N ALA A 36 4.33 -13.17 -1.61
CA ALA A 36 4.37 -12.06 -0.67
C ALA A 36 5.43 -12.27 0.41
N ILE A 37 6.06 -11.16 0.81
CA ILE A 37 6.93 -11.10 1.98
C ILE A 37 6.31 -10.22 3.06
N LYS A 38 6.79 -10.33 4.29
CA LYS A 38 6.33 -9.52 5.41
C LYS A 38 6.86 -8.09 5.27
N GLY A 39 5.96 -7.11 5.19
CA GLY A 39 6.26 -5.68 5.16
C GLY A 39 5.90 -4.96 6.47
N ILE A 40 5.66 -3.65 6.36
CA ILE A 40 5.35 -2.74 7.48
C ILE A 40 4.22 -3.25 8.36
N GLY A 41 4.41 -3.22 9.68
CA GLY A 41 3.41 -3.70 10.65
C GLY A 41 3.03 -5.19 10.50
N GLY A 42 3.76 -5.97 9.70
CA GLY A 42 3.41 -7.34 9.35
C GLY A 42 2.47 -7.48 8.15
N ALA A 43 2.08 -6.37 7.51
CA ALA A 43 1.25 -6.39 6.31
C ALA A 43 1.98 -7.06 5.14
N PRO A 44 1.29 -7.88 4.31
CA PRO A 44 1.90 -8.49 3.13
C PRO A 44 2.35 -7.44 2.11
N LEU A 45 3.58 -7.60 1.62
CA LEU A 45 4.15 -6.92 0.48
C LEU A 45 4.24 -7.92 -0.68
N TYR A 46 3.32 -7.81 -1.64
CA TYR A 46 3.24 -8.69 -2.80
C TYR A 46 4.19 -8.27 -3.91
N LEU A 47 4.68 -9.25 -4.67
CA LEU A 47 5.49 -9.06 -5.87
C LEU A 47 4.71 -9.58 -7.08
N ILE A 48 4.25 -8.69 -7.95
CA ILE A 48 3.30 -9.01 -9.03
C ILE A 48 3.94 -8.77 -10.40
N ASP A 49 4.00 -9.79 -11.24
CA ASP A 49 4.49 -9.72 -12.62
C ASP A 49 3.40 -9.81 -13.69
N ARG A 50 2.13 -9.99 -13.28
CA ARG A 50 0.95 -9.99 -14.15
C ARG A 50 0.16 -8.69 -14.02
N PHE A 51 0.24 -7.86 -15.04
CA PHE A 51 -0.45 -6.57 -15.12
C PHE A 51 -0.68 -6.15 -16.58
N GLY A 52 -1.63 -5.24 -16.80
CA GLY A 52 -2.05 -4.81 -18.13
C GLY A 52 -3.36 -5.45 -18.58
N GLU A 53 -3.91 -4.99 -19.71
CA GLU A 53 -5.19 -5.48 -20.22
C GLU A 53 -5.10 -6.96 -20.66
N GLY A 54 -6.09 -7.76 -20.27
CA GLY A 54 -6.23 -9.16 -20.67
C GLY A 54 -5.26 -10.13 -20.02
N ASN A 55 -4.43 -9.68 -19.07
CA ASN A 55 -3.45 -10.50 -18.35
C ASN A 55 -3.20 -9.97 -16.93
N SER A 56 -4.18 -9.27 -16.32
CA SER A 56 -4.07 -8.78 -14.96
C SER A 56 -4.48 -9.85 -13.95
N ILE A 57 -4.05 -9.70 -12.69
CA ILE A 57 -4.55 -10.53 -11.60
C ILE A 57 -6.07 -10.41 -11.42
N TYR A 58 -6.65 -9.26 -11.79
CA TYR A 58 -8.08 -9.01 -11.66
C TYR A 58 -8.92 -9.81 -12.65
N ASP A 59 -8.37 -10.09 -13.83
CA ASP A 59 -9.08 -10.89 -14.85
C ASP A 59 -9.23 -12.37 -14.45
N ILE A 60 -8.39 -12.84 -13.53
CA ILE A 60 -8.32 -14.24 -13.09
C ILE A 60 -9.01 -14.41 -11.73
N ASP A 61 -8.65 -13.58 -10.75
CA ASP A 61 -9.09 -13.78 -9.36
C ASP A 61 -10.41 -13.06 -9.04
N PHE A 62 -10.92 -12.21 -9.95
CA PHE A 62 -12.14 -11.44 -9.73
C PHE A 62 -13.17 -11.65 -10.84
N VAL A 63 -14.45 -11.50 -10.47
CA VAL A 63 -15.56 -11.47 -11.42
C VAL A 63 -16.01 -10.03 -11.56
N TYR A 64 -15.82 -9.45 -12.74
CA TYR A 64 -16.31 -8.11 -13.04
C TYR A 64 -17.85 -8.04 -12.94
N LEU A 65 -18.36 -6.91 -12.46
CA LEU A 65 -19.79 -6.67 -12.39
C LEU A 65 -20.36 -6.39 -13.78
N ASP A 66 -21.49 -7.02 -14.10
CA ASP A 66 -22.16 -6.84 -15.39
C ASP A 66 -22.63 -5.39 -15.58
N GLY A 67 -22.35 -4.84 -16.77
CA GLY A 67 -22.76 -3.49 -17.16
C GLY A 67 -22.01 -2.34 -16.48
N VAL A 68 -21.00 -2.62 -15.65
CA VAL A 68 -20.18 -1.61 -14.99
C VAL A 68 -18.91 -1.35 -15.79
N ASP A 69 -18.57 -0.06 -15.97
CA ASP A 69 -17.30 0.34 -16.57
C ASP A 69 -16.12 -0.13 -15.70
N ARG A 70 -15.16 -0.80 -16.33
CA ARG A 70 -13.96 -1.36 -15.67
C ARG A 70 -12.87 -0.30 -15.45
N HIS A 71 -12.94 0.82 -16.15
CA HIS A 71 -11.96 1.89 -16.08
C HIS A 71 -12.62 3.25 -15.81
N PRO A 72 -13.38 3.38 -14.70
CA PRO A 72 -14.07 4.62 -14.40
C PRO A 72 -13.07 5.77 -14.18
N VAL A 73 -13.34 6.92 -14.79
CA VAL A 73 -12.47 8.11 -14.67
C VAL A 73 -12.49 8.71 -13.26
N GLY A 74 -13.60 8.55 -12.53
CA GLY A 74 -13.77 9.05 -11.17
C GLY A 74 -13.51 10.55 -11.05
N ALA A 75 -12.76 10.94 -10.01
CA ALA A 75 -12.36 12.33 -9.76
C ALA A 75 -11.06 12.74 -10.50
N GLY A 76 -10.61 11.97 -11.51
CA GLY A 76 -9.40 12.27 -12.28
C GLY A 76 -8.09 11.80 -11.65
N LEU A 77 -8.16 10.97 -10.60
CA LEU A 77 -6.99 10.36 -9.96
C LEU A 77 -6.40 9.30 -10.90
N LYS A 78 -5.07 9.30 -11.04
CA LYS A 78 -4.36 8.47 -12.02
C LYS A 78 -3.66 7.28 -11.40
N GLU A 79 -2.76 7.55 -10.47
CA GLU A 79 -1.83 6.57 -9.91
C GLU A 79 -1.58 6.87 -8.43
N ILE A 80 -1.05 5.89 -7.70
CA ILE A 80 -0.50 6.13 -6.36
C ILE A 80 0.87 6.80 -6.56
N ASP A 81 1.02 8.02 -6.08
CA ASP A 81 2.27 8.79 -6.17
C ASP A 81 3.31 8.29 -5.15
N HIS A 82 2.86 8.18 -3.90
CA HIS A 82 3.65 7.70 -2.78
C HIS A 82 2.75 7.26 -1.63
N LEU A 83 3.36 6.66 -0.61
CA LEU A 83 2.71 6.34 0.66
C LEU A 83 3.73 6.40 1.78
N THR A 84 3.32 6.74 2.98
CA THR A 84 4.24 6.92 4.11
C THR A 84 4.26 5.73 5.05
N HIS A 85 5.30 5.62 5.87
CA HIS A 85 5.33 4.71 7.01
C HIS A 85 5.63 5.50 8.28
N ASN A 86 4.72 5.43 9.25
CA ASN A 86 5.02 5.89 10.60
C ASN A 86 5.59 4.71 11.38
N VAL A 87 6.78 4.91 11.96
CA VAL A 87 7.57 3.85 12.60
C VAL A 87 7.92 4.26 14.03
N TYR A 88 8.18 3.28 14.89
CA TYR A 88 8.62 3.59 16.25
C TYR A 88 9.98 4.30 16.23
N ARG A 89 10.25 5.11 17.25
CA ARG A 89 11.54 5.80 17.42
C ARG A 89 12.71 4.82 17.32
N GLY A 90 13.68 5.15 16.47
CA GLY A 90 14.86 4.33 16.19
C GLY A 90 14.65 3.24 15.14
N ARG A 91 13.42 3.05 14.64
CA ARG A 91 13.12 2.06 13.59
C ARG A 91 13.12 2.64 12.19
N MET A 92 13.33 3.95 12.02
CA MET A 92 13.51 4.55 10.70
C MET A 92 14.73 3.94 9.97
N ALA A 93 15.84 3.72 10.67
CA ALA A 93 17.02 3.06 10.09
C ALA A 93 16.75 1.60 9.70
N TYR A 94 15.97 0.87 10.50
CA TYR A 94 15.57 -0.51 10.19
C TYR A 94 14.77 -0.57 8.88
N TRP A 95 13.77 0.30 8.72
CA TRP A 95 12.94 0.31 7.52
C TRP A 95 13.67 0.86 6.29
N ALA A 96 14.57 1.83 6.45
CA ALA A 96 15.44 2.28 5.37
C ALA A 96 16.30 1.12 4.86
N GLN A 97 16.98 0.40 5.77
CA GLN A 97 17.81 -0.76 5.44
C GLN A 97 16.99 -1.90 4.82
N PHE A 98 15.75 -2.13 5.26
CA PHE A 98 14.86 -3.12 4.65
C PHE A 98 14.66 -2.85 3.15
N TYR A 99 14.31 -1.62 2.79
CA TYR A 99 14.08 -1.25 1.39
C TYR A 99 15.37 -1.12 0.57
N GLU A 100 16.45 -0.61 1.16
CA GLU A 100 17.78 -0.56 0.55
C GLU A 100 18.30 -1.97 0.23
N HIS A 101 18.24 -2.89 1.20
CA HIS A 101 18.81 -4.22 1.06
C HIS A 101 18.02 -5.09 0.09
N LEU A 102 16.68 -5.12 0.22
CA LEU A 102 15.84 -6.00 -0.58
C LEU A 102 15.57 -5.48 -2.00
N PHE A 103 15.42 -4.16 -2.15
CA PHE A 103 14.92 -3.55 -3.38
C PHE A 103 15.84 -2.46 -3.95
N ASN A 104 16.99 -2.20 -3.33
CA ASN A 104 17.95 -1.19 -3.76
C ASN A 104 17.33 0.22 -3.83
N PHE A 105 16.43 0.53 -2.88
CA PHE A 105 15.95 1.89 -2.68
C PHE A 105 17.11 2.80 -2.26
N ARG A 106 16.95 4.10 -2.44
CA ARG A 106 17.92 5.11 -2.01
C ARG A 106 17.22 6.20 -1.21
N GLU A 107 17.88 6.66 -0.16
CA GLU A 107 17.53 7.90 0.50
C GLU A 107 17.82 9.07 -0.43
N ILE A 108 16.79 9.81 -0.83
CA ILE A 108 16.94 10.98 -1.71
C ILE A 108 16.93 12.30 -0.95
N ARG A 109 16.33 12.30 0.25
CA ARG A 109 16.23 13.49 1.11
C ARG A 109 15.96 13.09 2.55
N TYR A 110 16.54 13.86 3.46
CA TYR A 110 16.30 13.81 4.90
C TYR A 110 15.61 15.10 5.33
N PHE A 111 14.66 14.99 6.25
CA PHE A 111 13.93 16.11 6.84
C PHE A 111 13.98 16.03 8.37
N ASP A 112 14.23 17.17 9.01
CA ASP A 112 14.07 17.39 10.46
C ASP A 112 13.05 18.52 10.64
N ILE A 113 11.80 18.14 10.85
CA ILE A 113 10.66 19.06 10.87
C ILE A 113 10.31 19.38 12.32
N LYS A 114 10.21 20.67 12.62
CA LYS A 114 9.86 21.20 13.93
C LYS A 114 8.64 22.09 13.79
N GLY A 115 7.55 21.71 14.45
CA GLY A 115 6.40 22.57 14.68
C GLY A 115 6.63 23.46 15.90
N GLU A 116 5.53 23.98 16.45
CA GLU A 116 5.57 24.86 17.61
C GLU A 116 5.82 24.08 18.91
N TYR A 117 5.23 22.88 19.02
CA TYR A 117 5.28 22.06 20.24
C TYR A 117 5.94 20.68 20.02
N THR A 118 5.90 20.17 18.79
CA THR A 118 6.32 18.82 18.43
C THR A 118 7.27 18.83 17.23
N GLY A 119 7.84 17.68 16.87
CA GLY A 119 8.67 17.56 15.68
C GLY A 119 8.86 16.12 15.26
N LEU A 120 9.19 15.91 13.99
CA LEU A 120 9.45 14.58 13.44
C LEU A 120 10.70 14.59 12.55
N THR A 121 11.30 13.41 12.41
CA THR A 121 12.34 13.17 11.41
C THR A 121 11.77 12.28 10.32
N SER A 122 12.14 12.57 9.07
CA SER A 122 11.68 11.81 7.91
C SER A 122 12.80 11.50 6.92
N LYS A 123 12.81 10.28 6.40
CA LYS A 123 13.67 9.85 5.29
C LYS A 123 12.82 9.51 4.08
N ALA A 124 13.00 10.24 2.98
CA ALA A 124 12.35 9.95 1.72
C ALA A 124 13.11 8.86 0.96
N MET A 125 12.57 7.64 0.95
CA MET A 125 13.14 6.50 0.24
C MET A 125 12.52 6.40 -1.16
N THR A 126 13.34 6.26 -2.20
CA THR A 126 12.89 6.10 -3.60
C THR A 126 13.43 4.82 -4.21
N ALA A 127 12.56 4.07 -4.87
CA ALA A 127 12.92 2.88 -5.62
C ALA A 127 13.76 3.20 -6.86
N PRO A 128 14.57 2.25 -7.35
CA PRO A 128 15.37 2.44 -8.56
C PRO A 128 14.55 2.65 -9.84
N ASP A 129 13.23 2.38 -9.81
CA ASP A 129 12.33 2.65 -10.93
C ASP A 129 11.88 4.13 -11.01
N GLY A 130 12.20 4.95 -10.01
CA GLY A 130 11.78 6.35 -9.92
C GLY A 130 10.27 6.55 -9.72
N LYS A 131 9.52 5.48 -9.46
CA LYS A 131 8.07 5.50 -9.27
C LYS A 131 7.69 5.32 -7.82
N ILE A 132 8.19 4.27 -7.16
CA ILE A 132 7.80 3.98 -5.79
C ILE A 132 8.59 4.90 -4.85
N ARG A 133 7.87 5.69 -4.05
CA ARG A 133 8.43 6.55 -3.00
C ARG A 133 7.77 6.24 -1.67
N ILE A 134 8.57 6.11 -0.63
CA ILE A 134 8.12 5.79 0.73
C ILE A 134 8.85 6.68 1.74
N PRO A 135 8.25 7.82 2.15
CA PRO A 135 8.75 8.57 3.28
C PRO A 135 8.56 7.78 4.59
N LEU A 136 9.64 7.63 5.34
CA LEU A 136 9.68 6.95 6.64
C LEU A 136 9.73 8.02 7.72
N ASN A 137 8.73 8.06 8.60
CA ASN A 137 8.61 9.07 9.64
C ASN A 137 8.76 8.44 11.02
N GLU A 138 9.58 9.05 11.88
CA GLU A 138 9.65 8.73 13.30
C GLU A 138 9.53 10.00 14.15
N GLU A 139 9.05 9.84 15.38
CA GLU A 139 8.90 10.96 16.31
C GLU A 139 10.28 11.50 16.74
N SER A 140 10.42 12.83 16.75
CA SER A 140 11.63 13.46 17.28
C SER A 140 11.74 13.24 18.80
N ALA A 141 12.88 13.63 19.39
CA ALA A 141 13.13 13.46 20.83
C ALA A 141 12.21 14.30 21.74
N LYS A 142 11.50 15.31 21.19
CA LYS A 142 10.67 16.25 21.96
C LYS A 142 9.19 15.91 21.86
N GLY A 143 8.61 15.48 22.99
CA GLY A 143 7.15 15.39 23.19
C GLY A 143 6.47 14.15 22.60
N SER A 144 5.19 14.01 22.95
CA SER A 144 4.23 13.07 22.36
C SER A 144 3.55 13.72 21.16
N GLY A 145 4.15 13.55 19.98
CA GLY A 145 3.69 14.19 18.76
C GLY A 145 2.67 13.36 17.97
N GLN A 146 2.45 13.77 16.73
CA GLN A 146 1.51 13.11 15.82
C GLN A 146 1.92 11.68 15.43
N ILE A 147 3.21 11.34 15.46
CA ILE A 147 3.67 10.01 15.11
C ILE A 147 3.33 9.05 16.25
N GLU A 148 3.54 9.46 17.50
CA GLU A 148 3.14 8.68 18.68
C GLU A 148 1.61 8.47 18.74
N GLU A 149 0.82 9.52 18.49
CA GLU A 149 -0.65 9.38 18.41
C GLU A 149 -1.06 8.36 17.35
N PHE A 150 -0.45 8.44 16.15
CA PHE A 150 -0.71 7.47 15.09
C PHE A 150 -0.39 6.05 15.57
N LEU A 151 0.79 5.82 16.13
CA LEU A 151 1.24 4.48 16.56
C LEU A 151 0.31 3.89 17.64
N MET A 152 -0.21 4.74 18.54
CA MET A 152 -1.20 4.33 19.55
C MET A 152 -2.55 3.99 18.94
N GLN A 153 -3.11 4.86 18.08
CA GLN A 153 -4.42 4.64 17.47
C GLN A 153 -4.42 3.51 16.43
N PHE A 154 -3.34 3.37 15.68
CA PHE A 154 -3.14 2.32 14.69
C PHE A 154 -2.71 0.98 15.33
N ASN A 155 -2.32 1.02 16.62
CA ASN A 155 -1.82 -0.11 17.38
C ASN A 155 -0.58 -0.77 16.74
N GLY A 156 0.35 0.06 16.26
CA GLY A 156 1.57 -0.40 15.60
C GLY A 156 2.08 0.55 14.53
N GLU A 157 3.18 0.14 13.90
CA GLU A 157 3.70 0.80 12.70
C GLU A 157 2.80 0.52 11.50
N GLY A 158 2.69 1.49 10.60
CA GLY A 158 1.76 1.37 9.50
C GLY A 158 1.86 2.48 8.49
N ILE A 159 1.00 2.38 7.47
CA ILE A 159 0.87 3.41 6.44
C ILE A 159 -0.02 4.51 7.01
N GLN A 160 0.53 5.73 7.13
CA GLN A 160 -0.24 6.87 7.65
C GLN A 160 -1.09 7.51 6.56
N HIS A 161 -0.53 7.69 5.36
CA HIS A 161 -1.28 8.18 4.22
C HIS A 161 -0.83 7.59 2.91
N VAL A 162 -1.74 7.68 1.93
CA VAL A 162 -1.53 7.31 0.54
C VAL A 162 -1.85 8.53 -0.33
N ALA A 163 -0.93 8.89 -1.22
CA ALA A 163 -1.06 10.02 -2.11
C ALA A 163 -1.48 9.56 -3.51
N PHE A 164 -2.45 10.25 -4.10
CA PHE A 164 -2.93 10.00 -5.46
C PHE A 164 -2.56 11.14 -6.39
N LEU A 165 -1.88 10.80 -7.48
CA LEU A 165 -1.50 11.75 -8.52
C LEU A 165 -2.71 12.17 -9.37
N THR A 166 -2.80 13.45 -9.68
CA THR A 166 -3.74 14.03 -10.66
C THR A 166 -3.05 15.05 -11.55
N ASP A 167 -3.54 15.17 -12.79
CA ASP A 167 -3.08 16.16 -13.76
C ASP A 167 -3.68 17.55 -13.53
N ASP A 168 -4.77 17.65 -12.77
CA ASP A 168 -5.46 18.90 -12.44
C ASP A 168 -6.05 18.81 -11.03
N LEU A 169 -5.32 19.33 -10.05
CA LEU A 169 -5.71 19.24 -8.65
C LEU A 169 -6.94 20.09 -8.33
N ILE A 170 -7.12 21.24 -8.99
CA ILE A 170 -8.27 22.11 -8.76
C ILE A 170 -9.55 21.40 -9.22
N ALA A 171 -9.55 20.83 -10.42
CA ALA A 171 -10.69 20.07 -10.93
C ALA A 171 -10.94 18.79 -10.14
N SER A 172 -9.90 18.08 -9.71
CA SER A 172 -10.03 16.91 -8.84
C SER A 172 -10.61 17.28 -7.48
N TRP A 173 -10.16 18.38 -6.87
CA TRP A 173 -10.69 18.88 -5.60
C TRP A 173 -12.18 19.19 -5.70
N ASP A 174 -12.62 19.89 -6.76
CA ASP A 174 -14.03 20.25 -6.95
C ASP A 174 -14.92 19.01 -7.04
N LYS A 175 -14.49 18.00 -7.80
CA LYS A 175 -15.19 16.71 -7.91
C LYS A 175 -15.22 15.94 -6.60
N LEU A 176 -14.08 15.82 -5.93
CA LEU A 176 -13.99 15.15 -4.63
C LEU A 176 -14.87 15.83 -3.60
N LYS A 177 -14.90 17.17 -3.59
CA LYS A 177 -15.73 17.92 -2.65
C LYS A 177 -17.22 17.73 -2.92
N ALA A 178 -17.63 17.73 -4.19
CA ALA A 178 -19.00 17.40 -4.59
C ALA A 178 -19.40 15.96 -4.22
N MET A 179 -18.45 15.02 -4.18
CA MET A 179 -18.65 13.65 -3.72
C MET A 179 -18.64 13.50 -2.19
N GLY A 180 -18.47 14.59 -1.43
CA GLY A 180 -18.51 14.58 0.04
C GLY A 180 -17.15 14.38 0.72
N MET A 181 -16.03 14.52 0.00
CA MET A 181 -14.70 14.42 0.60
C MET A 181 -14.48 15.51 1.67
N ARG A 182 -13.89 15.10 2.79
CA ARG A 182 -13.51 16.00 3.88
C ARG A 182 -12.00 16.26 3.80
N PHE A 183 -11.64 17.55 3.75
CA PHE A 183 -10.25 18.00 3.67
C PHE A 183 -9.85 18.65 4.99
N MET A 184 -8.56 18.62 5.30
CA MET A 184 -8.02 19.32 6.47
C MET A 184 -8.29 20.82 6.39
N THR A 185 -8.26 21.48 7.55
CA THR A 185 -8.37 22.94 7.64
C THR A 185 -7.24 23.61 6.86
N ALA A 186 -7.60 24.61 6.06
CA ALA A 186 -6.63 25.37 5.28
C ALA A 186 -5.55 26.05 6.16
N PRO A 187 -4.36 26.33 5.61
CA PRO A 187 -3.41 27.25 6.22
C PRO A 187 -4.04 28.65 6.44
N PRO A 188 -3.48 29.46 7.36
CA PRO A 188 -3.93 30.84 7.51
C PRO A 188 -3.67 31.65 6.24
N GLN A 189 -4.41 32.75 6.06
CA GLN A 189 -4.26 33.65 4.90
C GLN A 189 -2.80 34.09 4.67
N THR A 190 -2.05 34.32 5.75
CA THR A 190 -0.64 34.72 5.70
C THR A 190 0.25 33.73 4.94
N TYR A 191 -0.09 32.44 4.93
CA TYR A 191 0.63 31.44 4.12
C TYR A 191 0.58 31.79 2.63
N TYR A 192 -0.60 32.17 2.13
CA TYR A 192 -0.83 32.51 0.72
C TYR A 192 -0.23 33.86 0.33
N GLU A 193 -0.25 34.84 1.25
CA GLU A 193 0.41 36.13 1.07
C GLU A 193 1.94 35.99 0.93
N MET A 194 2.53 35.00 1.59
CA MET A 194 3.97 34.71 1.52
C MET A 194 4.40 33.91 0.28
N LEU A 195 3.47 33.35 -0.51
CA LEU A 195 3.83 32.48 -1.63
C LEU A 195 4.65 33.20 -2.70
N GLU A 196 4.29 34.42 -3.07
CA GLU A 196 5.02 35.18 -4.10
C GLU A 196 6.45 35.51 -3.67
N GLY A 197 6.66 35.74 -2.37
CA GLY A 197 8.01 35.96 -1.83
C GLY A 197 8.86 34.70 -1.80
N ARG A 198 8.25 33.54 -1.53
CA ARG A 198 8.93 32.23 -1.47
C ARG A 198 9.18 31.62 -2.85
N LEU A 199 8.23 31.81 -3.77
CA LEU A 199 8.22 31.26 -5.12
C LEU A 199 7.90 32.38 -6.12
N PRO A 200 8.86 33.28 -6.40
CA PRO A 200 8.62 34.41 -7.29
C PRO A 200 8.14 33.95 -8.66
N ALA A 201 7.10 34.59 -9.18
CA ALA A 201 6.50 34.30 -10.48
C ALA A 201 6.12 32.81 -10.67
N HIS A 202 5.62 32.14 -9.63
CA HIS A 202 5.18 30.74 -9.70
C HIS A 202 4.06 30.53 -10.75
N GLY A 203 3.18 31.52 -10.94
CA GLY A 203 2.18 31.53 -12.00
C GLY A 203 0.96 30.64 -11.76
N GLU A 204 0.77 30.15 -10.54
CA GLU A 204 -0.45 29.44 -10.13
C GLU A 204 -1.51 30.44 -9.63
N PRO A 205 -2.80 30.15 -9.77
CA PRO A 205 -3.87 31.06 -9.33
C PRO A 205 -4.03 31.04 -7.80
N THR A 206 -3.25 31.84 -7.08
CA THR A 206 -3.18 31.84 -5.60
C THR A 206 -4.54 31.95 -4.91
N ALA A 207 -5.46 32.77 -5.45
CA ALA A 207 -6.81 32.90 -4.89
C ALA A 207 -7.62 31.58 -4.97
N GLU A 208 -7.49 30.83 -6.08
CA GLU A 208 -8.14 29.53 -6.24
C GLU A 208 -7.54 28.46 -5.33
N LEU A 209 -6.22 28.52 -5.11
CA LEU A 209 -5.53 27.65 -4.17
C LEU A 209 -5.99 27.93 -2.73
N GLN A 210 -6.06 29.21 -2.35
CA GLN A 210 -6.50 29.66 -1.03
C GLN A 210 -7.94 29.21 -0.73
N ASN A 211 -8.86 29.41 -1.67
CA ASN A 211 -10.26 29.01 -1.50
C ASN A 211 -10.45 27.51 -1.26
N ARG A 212 -9.48 26.68 -1.70
CA ARG A 212 -9.50 25.22 -1.58
C ARG A 212 -8.58 24.67 -0.50
N GLY A 213 -7.79 25.53 0.14
CA GLY A 213 -6.77 25.13 1.11
C GLY A 213 -5.57 24.40 0.49
N ILE A 214 -5.37 24.49 -0.83
CA ILE A 214 -4.30 23.78 -1.54
C ILE A 214 -2.96 24.41 -1.16
N LEU A 215 -1.96 23.55 -0.91
CA LEU A 215 -0.59 23.95 -0.61
C LEU A 215 0.25 24.01 -1.89
N LEU A 216 1.18 24.96 -1.96
CA LEU A 216 2.11 25.12 -3.07
C LEU A 216 3.54 25.18 -2.55
N ASP A 217 4.41 24.39 -3.16
CA ASP A 217 5.85 24.39 -2.90
C ASP A 217 6.65 24.14 -4.17
N GLY A 218 7.99 24.17 -4.05
CA GLY A 218 8.91 23.81 -5.11
C GLY A 218 10.00 24.86 -5.31
N THR A 219 10.40 25.10 -6.55
CA THR A 219 11.39 26.13 -6.92
C THR A 219 10.94 26.92 -8.15
N SER A 220 11.27 28.21 -8.15
CA SER A 220 11.05 29.13 -9.27
C SER A 220 12.31 29.97 -9.45
N GLU A 221 13.36 29.36 -10.01
CA GLU A 221 14.66 29.99 -10.23
C GLU A 221 15.03 29.98 -11.71
N GLY A 222 15.60 31.08 -12.20
CA GLY A 222 16.12 31.17 -13.57
C GLY A 222 15.07 30.97 -14.68
N GLY A 223 13.78 31.22 -14.39
CA GLY A 223 12.67 31.01 -15.34
C GLY A 223 12.21 29.55 -15.46
N HIS A 224 12.84 28.62 -14.72
CA HIS A 224 12.40 27.23 -14.63
C HIS A 224 11.59 27.02 -13.36
N ARG A 225 10.38 26.49 -13.53
CA ARG A 225 9.43 26.24 -12.44
C ARG A 225 9.32 24.74 -12.22
N ARG A 226 9.56 24.32 -10.99
CA ARG A 226 9.27 22.97 -10.52
C ARG A 226 8.34 23.15 -9.34
N LEU A 227 7.06 22.88 -9.54
CA LEU A 227 6.04 23.15 -8.54
C LEU A 227 5.38 21.85 -8.08
N LEU A 228 4.95 21.87 -6.83
CA LEU A 228 4.28 20.76 -6.17
C LEU A 228 3.03 21.27 -5.47
N LEU A 229 1.86 20.79 -5.91
CA LEU A 229 0.57 21.14 -5.32
C LEU A 229 0.07 19.94 -4.52
N GLN A 230 -0.34 20.18 -3.27
CA GLN A 230 -0.77 19.12 -2.35
C GLN A 230 -2.00 19.56 -1.55
N ILE A 231 -2.90 18.61 -1.28
CA ILE A 231 -4.02 18.77 -0.34
C ILE A 231 -4.30 17.43 0.36
N PHE A 232 -4.71 17.51 1.62
CA PHE A 232 -4.86 16.35 2.49
C PHE A 232 -6.30 16.21 2.96
N SER A 233 -6.79 14.96 2.98
CA SER A 233 -8.08 14.64 3.59
C SER A 233 -7.99 14.72 5.12
N GLU A 234 -9.14 14.87 5.78
CA GLU A 234 -9.22 14.47 7.20
C GLU A 234 -8.94 12.96 7.35
N THR A 235 -8.78 12.48 8.57
CA THR A 235 -8.67 11.04 8.83
C THR A 235 -9.97 10.32 8.44
N LEU A 236 -9.85 9.26 7.65
CA LEU A 236 -10.99 8.50 7.10
C LEU A 236 -11.02 7.04 7.58
N MET A 237 -9.89 6.48 8.00
CA MET A 237 -9.79 5.09 8.48
C MET A 237 -8.92 5.02 9.73
N GLY A 238 -9.52 5.21 10.90
CA GLY A 238 -8.75 5.40 12.14
C GLY A 238 -7.84 6.63 11.98
N PRO A 239 -6.52 6.52 12.21
CA PRO A 239 -5.59 7.63 12.02
C PRO A 239 -5.09 7.80 10.56
N VAL A 240 -5.58 6.99 9.61
CA VAL A 240 -5.16 7.04 8.20
C VAL A 240 -5.92 8.11 7.43
N PHE A 241 -5.19 8.89 6.63
CA PHE A 241 -5.72 9.92 5.72
C PHE A 241 -5.17 9.74 4.31
N PHE A 242 -5.64 10.57 3.37
CA PHE A 242 -5.23 10.52 1.96
C PHE A 242 -4.72 11.87 1.50
N GLU A 243 -3.83 11.84 0.51
CA GLU A 243 -3.30 13.01 -0.15
C GLU A 243 -3.71 13.01 -1.63
N PHE A 244 -3.95 14.19 -2.17
CA PHE A 244 -4.12 14.41 -3.59
C PHE A 244 -3.04 15.39 -4.05
N ILE A 245 -2.24 14.97 -5.03
CA ILE A 245 -1.01 15.65 -5.42
C ILE A 245 -0.98 15.88 -6.92
N GLN A 246 -0.47 17.05 -7.31
CA GLN A 246 -0.14 17.36 -8.69
C GLN A 246 1.32 17.83 -8.76
N ARG A 247 2.11 17.12 -9.58
CA ARG A 247 3.51 17.45 -9.85
C ARG A 247 3.61 18.27 -11.13
N LYS A 248 4.20 19.46 -11.05
CA LYS A 248 4.53 20.32 -12.19
C LYS A 248 6.05 20.46 -12.28
N GLY A 249 6.72 19.37 -12.65
CA GLY A 249 8.18 19.31 -12.84
C GLY A 249 9.00 19.07 -11.56
N ASP A 250 8.37 18.98 -10.39
CA ASP A 250 9.03 18.58 -9.13
C ASP A 250 8.77 17.10 -8.80
N ASP A 251 9.82 16.29 -8.84
CA ASP A 251 9.79 14.86 -8.51
C ASP A 251 10.11 14.55 -7.03
N GLY A 252 10.40 15.59 -6.24
CA GLY A 252 10.79 15.51 -4.84
C GLY A 252 9.62 15.61 -3.86
N PHE A 253 9.93 16.03 -2.64
CA PHE A 253 8.97 16.30 -1.58
C PHE A 253 9.16 17.75 -1.13
N GLY A 254 8.08 18.54 -1.18
CA GLY A 254 8.09 19.95 -0.78
C GLY A 254 8.23 20.10 0.73
N GLU A 255 9.36 20.64 1.19
CA GLU A 255 9.64 20.84 2.62
C GLU A 255 8.68 21.83 3.28
N GLY A 256 8.33 22.89 2.57
CA GLY A 256 7.35 23.88 3.01
C GLY A 256 5.93 23.32 3.05
N ASN A 257 5.55 22.48 2.09
CA ASN A 257 4.27 21.77 2.14
C ASN A 257 4.22 20.79 3.31
N PHE A 258 5.32 20.06 3.56
CA PHE A 258 5.42 19.14 4.68
C PHE A 258 5.29 19.87 6.02
N LYS A 259 5.95 21.02 6.18
CA LYS A 259 5.83 21.85 7.38
C LYS A 259 4.39 22.36 7.58
N ALA A 260 3.75 22.85 6.51
CA ALA A 260 2.37 23.33 6.59
C ALA A 260 1.36 22.20 6.92
N LEU A 261 1.56 20.99 6.38
CA LEU A 261 0.81 19.80 6.78
C LEU A 261 1.01 19.51 8.27
N PHE A 262 2.27 19.50 8.73
CA PHE A 262 2.63 19.21 10.11
C PHE A 262 1.93 20.18 11.08
N GLU A 263 2.03 21.49 10.83
CA GLU A 263 1.38 22.53 11.63
C GLU A 263 -0.16 22.41 11.59
N SER A 264 -0.74 21.98 10.46
CA SER A 264 -2.18 21.73 10.36
C SER A 264 -2.64 20.60 11.29
N ILE A 265 -1.90 19.48 11.29
CA ILE A 265 -2.18 18.34 12.17
C ILE A 265 -1.95 18.73 13.64
N GLU A 266 -0.87 19.43 13.96
CA GLU A 266 -0.58 19.91 15.32
C GLU A 266 -1.70 20.79 15.87
N ARG A 267 -2.23 21.72 15.06
CA ARG A 267 -3.40 22.54 15.43
C ARG A 267 -4.65 21.69 15.70
N ASP A 268 -4.86 20.63 14.93
CA ASP A 268 -5.96 19.70 15.17
C ASP A 268 -5.79 18.92 16.48
N GLN A 269 -4.58 18.47 16.79
CA GLN A 269 -4.27 17.80 18.06
C GLN A 269 -4.49 18.71 19.27
N LEU A 270 -4.06 19.98 19.18
CA LEU A 270 -4.34 21.01 20.18
C LEU A 270 -5.86 21.22 20.36
N ARG A 271 -6.60 21.34 19.24
CA ARG A 271 -8.07 21.46 19.25
C ARG A 271 -8.75 20.27 19.92
N ARG A 272 -8.22 19.06 19.74
CA ARG A 272 -8.72 17.82 20.38
C ARG A 272 -8.23 17.63 21.82
N GLY A 273 -7.37 18.52 22.32
CA GLY A 273 -6.82 18.46 23.69
C GLY A 273 -5.76 17.38 23.90
N LEU A 274 -5.17 16.84 22.82
CA LEU A 274 -4.15 15.79 22.89
C LEU A 274 -2.75 16.35 23.14
N LEU A 275 -2.50 17.57 22.69
CA LEU A 275 -1.33 18.35 23.10
C LEU A 275 -1.76 19.28 24.24
N GLN A 276 -1.29 18.99 25.45
CA GLN A 276 -1.44 19.92 26.57
C GLN A 276 -0.44 21.06 26.37
N GLY A 277 -0.95 22.22 25.94
CA GLY A 277 -0.18 23.45 26.02
C GLY A 277 0.25 23.67 27.47
N CYS A 278 1.53 23.91 27.70
CA CYS A 278 2.09 24.26 29.00
C CYS A 278 1.68 25.70 29.40
N ALA A 279 0.39 26.01 29.35
CA ALA A 279 -0.16 27.30 29.78
C ALA A 279 -0.39 27.36 31.30
N ASP A 280 -0.41 26.22 31.99
CA ASP A 280 -0.73 26.15 33.42
C ASP A 280 0.48 26.28 34.37
N LEU A 281 1.72 26.33 33.85
CA LEU A 281 2.93 26.47 34.69
C LEU A 281 3.47 27.91 34.81
N ALA A 282 2.84 28.90 34.17
CA ALA A 282 3.23 30.31 34.27
C ALA A 282 2.39 31.13 35.27
N GLY A 283 1.42 30.52 35.96
CA GLY A 283 0.45 31.22 36.82
C GLY A 283 0.64 31.11 38.34
N GLN A 284 1.61 30.33 38.84
CA GLN A 284 1.81 30.15 40.29
C GLN A 284 3.05 30.90 40.79
N GLY A 285 2.97 32.22 40.75
CA GLY A 285 3.84 33.12 41.50
C GLY A 285 3.02 33.92 42.51
N SER A 286 3.23 33.65 43.80
CA SER A 286 2.84 34.47 44.95
C SER A 286 1.33 34.60 45.27
N ILE A 287 0.89 34.01 46.39
CA ILE A 287 0.31 34.71 47.56
C ILE A 287 0.25 33.73 48.74
N ILE A 288 0.80 34.16 49.87
CA ILE A 288 0.74 33.51 51.19
C ILE A 288 -0.23 34.34 52.03
N HIS A 289 -1.34 33.76 52.55
CA HIS A 289 -1.81 33.82 53.94
C HIS A 289 -3.30 33.46 54.14
N GLN A 290 -3.52 32.60 55.14
CA GLN A 290 -4.62 32.52 56.12
C GLN A 290 -6.05 32.10 55.70
N GLY A 291 -6.41 30.88 56.14
CA GLY A 291 -7.46 30.63 57.14
C GLY A 291 -8.93 30.81 56.73
N GLY A 292 -9.69 29.72 56.67
CA GLY A 292 -11.15 29.78 56.60
C GLY A 292 -11.80 28.42 56.35
N ALA A 293 -12.89 28.16 57.07
CA ALA A 293 -13.52 26.86 57.28
C ALA A 293 -14.33 26.30 56.09
N ALA A 294 -14.66 25.01 56.22
CA ALA A 294 -15.36 24.14 55.28
C ALA A 294 -16.77 24.57 54.84
N ALA A 295 -17.12 24.22 53.59
CA ALA A 295 -18.46 23.80 53.17
C ALA A 295 -18.35 22.97 51.87
N GLY A 296 -19.00 21.81 51.86
CA GLY A 296 -18.74 20.72 50.92
C GLY A 296 -19.42 20.78 49.55
N ALA A 297 -18.89 19.96 48.64
CA ALA A 297 -19.62 19.34 47.54
C ALA A 297 -19.09 17.90 47.39
N GLN A 298 -20.00 16.93 47.51
CA GLN A 298 -19.71 15.50 47.42
C GLN A 298 -19.24 15.12 46.02
N ILE A 299 -18.11 14.41 45.96
CA ILE A 299 -17.60 13.75 44.76
C ILE A 299 -18.39 12.44 44.60
N ALA A 300 -19.06 12.25 43.47
CA ALA A 300 -19.74 11.01 43.10
C ALA A 300 -18.72 9.91 42.72
N PRO A 301 -18.99 8.63 42.99
CA PRO A 301 -17.98 7.58 42.88
C PRO A 301 -17.70 7.19 41.43
N GLU A 302 -16.42 6.97 41.15
CA GLU A 302 -15.88 6.33 39.95
C GLU A 302 -16.48 4.93 39.77
N GLY A 303 -17.54 4.83 38.99
CA GLY A 303 -18.16 3.53 38.67
C GLY A 303 -19.07 3.53 37.43
N ARG A 304 -19.25 4.67 36.77
CA ARG A 304 -20.22 4.81 35.67
C ARG A 304 -19.60 4.85 34.26
N LEU A 305 -18.31 5.13 34.14
CA LEU A 305 -17.61 5.16 32.84
C LEU A 305 -17.21 3.76 32.33
N VAL A 306 -16.89 2.83 33.22
CA VAL A 306 -16.54 1.45 32.83
C VAL A 306 -17.77 0.69 32.32
N HIS A 307 -18.96 0.97 32.86
CA HIS A 307 -20.20 0.31 32.41
C HIS A 307 -20.73 0.82 31.06
N ILE A 308 -20.48 2.08 30.70
CA ILE A 308 -20.89 2.64 29.40
C ILE A 308 -19.96 2.13 28.29
N ALA A 309 -18.66 1.98 28.58
CA ALA A 309 -17.70 1.41 27.63
C ALA A 309 -17.99 -0.08 27.33
N ASP A 310 -18.34 -0.87 28.35
CA ASP A 310 -18.73 -2.28 28.15
C ASP A 310 -20.05 -2.42 27.37
N GLN A 311 -21.02 -1.52 27.59
CA GLN A 311 -22.29 -1.53 26.84
C GLN A 311 -22.09 -1.14 25.37
N LEU A 312 -21.23 -0.15 25.07
CA LEU A 312 -20.90 0.21 23.68
C LEU A 312 -20.12 -0.91 22.97
N PHE A 313 -19.20 -1.60 23.66
CA PHE A 313 -18.46 -2.72 23.09
C PHE A 313 -19.38 -3.89 22.72
N GLN A 314 -20.37 -4.22 23.58
CA GLN A 314 -21.33 -5.28 23.31
C GLN A 314 -22.28 -4.95 22.14
N VAL A 315 -22.68 -3.68 21.99
CA VAL A 315 -23.50 -3.24 20.85
C VAL A 315 -22.72 -3.33 19.53
N ILE A 316 -21.46 -2.89 19.51
CA ILE A 316 -20.60 -2.97 18.33
C ILE A 316 -20.33 -4.43 17.93
N VAL A 317 -20.05 -5.31 18.90
CA VAL A 317 -19.84 -6.74 18.62
C VAL A 317 -21.11 -7.42 18.11
N ALA A 318 -22.29 -7.07 18.64
CA ALA A 318 -23.57 -7.60 18.18
C ALA A 318 -23.92 -7.13 16.75
N ASP A 319 -23.61 -5.88 16.40
CA ASP A 319 -23.87 -5.35 15.06
C ASP A 319 -22.90 -5.92 14.02
N VAL A 320 -21.63 -6.15 14.38
CA VAL A 320 -20.67 -6.88 13.53
C VAL A 320 -21.10 -8.32 13.32
N GLN A 321 -21.57 -9.02 14.37
CA GLN A 321 -22.10 -10.38 14.24
C GLN A 321 -23.37 -10.43 13.37
N ARG A 322 -24.27 -9.45 13.47
CA ARG A 322 -25.44 -9.33 12.58
C ARG A 322 -25.04 -9.07 11.14
N LEU A 323 -24.04 -8.22 10.89
CA LEU A 323 -23.53 -7.99 9.55
C LEU A 323 -22.91 -9.25 8.93
N VAL A 324 -22.17 -10.03 9.73
CA VAL A 324 -21.60 -11.31 9.30
C VAL A 324 -22.68 -12.34 9.01
N VAL A 325 -23.73 -12.44 9.83
CA VAL A 325 -24.86 -13.36 9.60
C VAL A 325 -25.67 -12.97 8.36
N VAL A 326 -25.91 -11.67 8.13
CA VAL A 326 -26.59 -11.20 6.92
C VAL A 326 -25.73 -11.44 5.68
N ALA A 327 -24.41 -11.24 5.76
CA ALA A 327 -23.48 -11.55 4.69
C ALA A 327 -23.43 -13.05 4.39
N GLN A 328 -23.36 -13.91 5.42
CA GLN A 328 -23.38 -15.37 5.27
C GLN A 328 -24.72 -15.89 4.73
N GLY A 329 -25.85 -15.28 5.13
CA GLY A 329 -27.18 -15.60 4.61
C GLY A 329 -27.34 -15.21 3.13
N ARG A 330 -26.80 -14.05 2.72
CA ARG A 330 -26.76 -13.64 1.31
C ARG A 330 -25.86 -14.57 0.48
N ILE A 331 -24.72 -14.98 1.01
CA ILE A 331 -23.81 -15.93 0.34
C ILE A 331 -24.46 -17.32 0.19
N HIS A 332 -25.23 -17.80 1.18
CA HIS A 332 -25.96 -19.06 1.06
C HIS A 332 -27.10 -18.97 0.04
N ALA A 333 -27.89 -17.89 0.05
CA ALA A 333 -28.94 -17.68 -0.94
C ALA A 333 -28.39 -17.60 -2.38
N GLN A 334 -27.20 -17.01 -2.56
CA GLN A 334 -26.53 -16.93 -3.86
C GLN A 334 -25.94 -18.28 -4.30
N LYS A 335 -25.48 -19.11 -3.35
CA LYS A 335 -25.04 -20.49 -3.61
C LYS A 335 -26.21 -21.41 -3.97
N ASP A 336 -27.38 -21.25 -3.34
CA ASP A 336 -28.57 -22.05 -3.64
C ASP A 336 -29.16 -21.70 -5.02
N GLN A 337 -29.15 -20.41 -5.40
CA GLN A 337 -29.50 -19.99 -6.76
C GLN A 337 -28.52 -20.53 -7.80
N HIS A 338 -27.21 -20.52 -7.53
CA HIS A 338 -26.22 -21.13 -8.43
C HIS A 338 -26.29 -22.65 -8.51
N ALA A 339 -26.70 -23.34 -7.44
CA ALA A 339 -26.94 -24.78 -7.45
C ALA A 339 -28.16 -25.13 -8.32
N GLY A 340 -29.25 -24.36 -8.23
CA GLY A 340 -30.43 -24.53 -9.09
C GLY A 340 -30.14 -24.31 -10.58
N VAL A 341 -29.32 -23.31 -10.92
CA VAL A 341 -28.90 -23.05 -12.31
C VAL A 341 -27.95 -24.13 -12.85
N LYS A 342 -27.07 -24.70 -12.01
CA LYS A 342 -26.22 -25.85 -12.40
C LYS A 342 -27.03 -27.13 -12.59
N GLN A 343 -28.12 -27.32 -11.84
CA GLN A 343 -28.99 -28.49 -11.97
C GLN A 343 -29.86 -28.41 -13.23
N HIS A 344 -30.33 -27.22 -13.60
CA HIS A 344 -30.99 -26.99 -14.89
C HIS A 344 -30.02 -27.17 -16.08
N ARG A 345 -28.79 -26.63 -16.02
CA ARG A 345 -27.79 -26.85 -17.08
C ARG A 345 -27.41 -28.32 -17.27
N LYS A 346 -27.33 -29.10 -16.17
CA LYS A 346 -27.10 -30.56 -16.27
C LYS A 346 -28.29 -31.30 -16.89
N GLN A 347 -29.52 -30.87 -16.63
CA GLN A 347 -30.70 -31.44 -17.28
C GLN A 347 -30.73 -31.09 -18.78
N ASP A 348 -30.37 -29.86 -19.15
CA ASP A 348 -30.28 -29.44 -20.55
C ASP A 348 -29.17 -30.18 -21.32
N GLU A 349 -28.00 -30.41 -20.70
CA GLU A 349 -26.93 -31.24 -21.30
C GLU A 349 -27.35 -32.71 -21.50
N ILE A 350 -28.12 -33.28 -20.57
CA ILE A 350 -28.66 -34.65 -20.70
C ILE A 350 -29.70 -34.73 -21.84
N VAL A 351 -30.55 -33.70 -22.00
CA VAL A 351 -31.52 -33.62 -23.11
C VAL A 351 -30.81 -33.47 -24.46
N VAL A 352 -29.77 -32.65 -24.54
CA VAL A 352 -28.97 -32.46 -25.77
C VAL A 352 -28.21 -33.74 -26.14
N LEU A 353 -27.62 -34.44 -25.17
CA LEU A 353 -26.91 -35.70 -25.42
C LEU A 353 -27.87 -36.82 -25.88
N ASN A 354 -29.08 -36.93 -25.32
CA ASN A 354 -30.08 -37.89 -25.79
C ASN A 354 -30.62 -37.56 -27.19
N THR A 355 -30.69 -36.27 -27.55
CA THR A 355 -31.09 -35.83 -28.90
C THR A 355 -30.01 -36.14 -29.95
N ILE A 356 -28.73 -36.10 -29.56
CA ILE A 356 -27.59 -36.48 -30.42
C ILE A 356 -27.50 -38.00 -30.59
N GLN A 357 -27.79 -38.77 -29.54
CA GLN A 357 -27.84 -40.23 -29.60
C GLN A 357 -29.00 -40.72 -30.50
N GLY A 358 -30.19 -40.12 -30.36
CA GLY A 358 -31.34 -40.43 -31.23
C GLY A 358 -31.15 -40.06 -32.70
N ARG A 359 -30.28 -39.09 -33.03
CA ARG A 359 -29.90 -38.78 -34.43
C ARG A 359 -28.89 -39.77 -35.01
N LYS A 360 -28.02 -40.38 -34.19
CA LYS A 360 -27.08 -41.41 -34.65
C LYS A 360 -27.79 -42.73 -34.97
N ASP A 361 -28.84 -43.07 -34.23
CA ASP A 361 -29.64 -44.27 -34.48
C ASP A 361 -30.53 -44.14 -35.74
N CYS A 362 -30.86 -42.91 -36.16
CA CYS A 362 -31.62 -42.65 -37.39
C CYS A 362 -30.77 -42.70 -38.67
N HIS A 363 -29.43 -42.64 -38.57
CA HIS A 363 -28.50 -42.74 -39.71
C HIS A 363 -27.98 -44.16 -39.99
N SER A 364 -28.35 -45.16 -39.18
CA SER A 364 -28.00 -46.56 -39.40
C SER A 364 -29.10 -47.39 -40.10
N GLN A 365 -30.26 -46.78 -40.43
CA GLN A 365 -31.39 -47.45 -41.08
C GLN A 365 -31.68 -47.03 -42.54
N THR A 366 -30.88 -46.15 -43.15
CA THR A 366 -31.05 -45.71 -44.55
C THR A 366 -29.95 -46.18 -45.52
N GLY A 367 -29.21 -47.24 -45.15
CA GLY A 367 -28.12 -47.83 -45.93
C GLY A 367 -28.42 -49.21 -46.56
N ARG A 368 -29.65 -49.47 -46.99
CA ARG A 368 -30.00 -50.66 -47.77
C ARG A 368 -31.13 -50.38 -48.76
N MET A 369 -30.86 -49.72 -49.88
CA MET A 369 -31.55 -49.95 -51.15
C MET A 369 -30.70 -49.41 -52.31
N HIS A 370 -30.63 -50.21 -53.38
CA HIS A 370 -30.00 -49.97 -54.70
C HIS A 370 -28.48 -50.18 -54.84
N ALA A 371 -28.11 -51.44 -55.09
CA ALA A 371 -27.01 -51.81 -55.97
C ALA A 371 -27.60 -52.57 -57.18
N ALA A 372 -27.52 -51.99 -58.37
CA ALA A 372 -27.59 -52.71 -59.65
C ALA A 372 -27.18 -51.79 -60.81
N GLN A 373 -26.27 -52.28 -61.65
CA GLN A 373 -25.87 -51.79 -62.99
C GLN A 373 -24.96 -50.54 -63.00
N GLY A 374 -23.85 -50.47 -63.75
CA GLY A 374 -23.24 -51.33 -64.76
C GLY A 374 -21.87 -50.76 -65.15
N GLN A 375 -21.08 -51.58 -65.83
CA GLN A 375 -19.69 -51.40 -66.27
C GLN A 375 -19.47 -50.20 -67.21
N HIS A 376 -18.28 -49.57 -67.17
CA HIS A 376 -17.25 -49.68 -68.23
C HIS A 376 -16.03 -48.75 -67.98
N ASP A 377 -14.87 -49.39 -67.91
CA ASP A 377 -13.56 -49.10 -68.52
C ASP A 377 -13.10 -47.66 -68.82
N GLY A 378 -11.81 -47.42 -68.53
CA GLY A 378 -11.02 -46.50 -69.36
C GLY A 378 -9.85 -45.78 -68.70
N HIS A 379 -8.75 -46.51 -68.46
CA HIS A 379 -7.33 -46.13 -68.52
C HIS A 379 -6.84 -44.67 -68.34
N GLY A 380 -5.74 -44.54 -67.57
CA GLY A 380 -4.65 -43.62 -67.94
C GLY A 380 -3.76 -43.08 -66.83
N ASN A 381 -2.81 -43.89 -66.35
CA ASN A 381 -1.46 -43.59 -65.79
C ASN A 381 -1.09 -42.14 -65.38
N ALA A 382 -0.67 -41.93 -64.12
CA ALA A 382 0.68 -42.14 -63.55
C ALA A 382 1.59 -40.92 -63.78
N ASP A 383 1.84 -40.10 -62.75
CA ASP A 383 2.92 -40.23 -61.75
C ASP A 383 4.32 -39.92 -62.30
N GLY A 384 5.03 -38.98 -61.66
CA GLY A 384 6.37 -38.58 -62.10
C GLY A 384 7.08 -37.56 -61.23
N HIS A 385 7.41 -37.97 -60.01
CA HIS A 385 8.21 -37.30 -58.98
C HIS A 385 9.64 -36.83 -59.39
N ARG A 386 10.14 -35.85 -58.60
CA ARG A 386 11.48 -35.75 -57.93
C ARG A 386 12.59 -34.82 -58.45
N ASN A 387 13.00 -33.96 -57.50
CA ASN A 387 14.34 -33.62 -56.96
C ASN A 387 15.45 -32.99 -57.83
N GLY A 388 16.03 -31.92 -57.26
CA GLY A 388 17.44 -31.93 -56.85
C GLY A 388 18.27 -30.66 -57.15
N GLY A 389 18.87 -30.07 -56.09
CA GLY A 389 20.31 -29.75 -56.11
C GLY A 389 20.79 -28.28 -56.03
N ASN A 390 21.32 -27.94 -54.83
CA ASN A 390 22.75 -27.65 -54.55
C ASN A 390 23.33 -26.21 -54.45
N ARG A 391 24.18 -26.07 -53.41
CA ARG A 391 25.38 -25.18 -53.19
C ARG A 391 25.18 -23.69 -52.84
N MET A 392 26.08 -23.00 -52.11
CA MET A 392 27.11 -23.23 -51.05
C MET A 392 27.84 -21.86 -50.86
N ARG A 393 28.54 -21.69 -49.71
CA ARG A 393 29.57 -20.66 -49.32
C ARG A 393 29.06 -19.54 -48.40
N GLU A 394 29.38 -19.54 -47.10
CA GLU A 394 30.67 -19.29 -46.42
C GLU A 394 31.05 -17.80 -46.31
N GLN A 395 31.05 -17.26 -45.08
CA GLN A 395 32.27 -16.75 -44.41
C GLN A 395 32.02 -16.42 -42.92
N HIS A 396 32.88 -16.99 -42.07
CA HIS A 396 33.05 -16.79 -40.62
C HIS A 396 34.45 -16.20 -40.37
N ARG A 397 34.58 -15.30 -39.38
CA ARG A 397 35.65 -15.20 -38.34
C ARG A 397 35.52 -13.84 -37.64
N ALA A 398 35.22 -13.75 -36.34
CA ALA A 398 35.98 -14.11 -35.14
C ALA A 398 37.23 -13.26 -34.89
N GLY A 399 37.21 -12.47 -33.81
CA GLY A 399 38.36 -11.77 -33.22
C GLY A 399 38.20 -11.73 -31.69
N LEU A 400 39.21 -12.23 -30.98
CA LEU A 400 39.31 -12.37 -29.53
C LEU A 400 40.52 -11.56 -29.02
N SER A 401 40.39 -11.07 -27.79
CA SER A 401 41.43 -10.78 -26.78
C SER A 401 42.35 -9.56 -26.96
N GLN A 402 42.40 -8.72 -25.91
CA GLN A 402 43.64 -8.36 -25.21
C GLN A 402 43.35 -7.77 -23.81
N ARG A 403 44.03 -8.33 -22.79
CA ARG A 403 44.27 -7.74 -21.46
C ARG A 403 45.69 -7.17 -21.44
N ALA A 404 45.87 -5.99 -20.86
CA ALA A 404 47.10 -5.60 -20.16
C ALA A 404 46.82 -4.37 -19.28
N GLY A 405 47.29 -4.39 -18.04
CA GLY A 405 47.18 -3.28 -17.09
C GLY A 405 47.88 -3.62 -15.78
N TRP A 406 49.21 -3.60 -15.81
CA TRP A 406 50.06 -3.53 -14.63
C TRP A 406 50.45 -2.08 -14.41
N HIS A 407 50.16 -1.53 -13.23
CA HIS A 407 51.04 -0.54 -12.59
C HIS A 407 50.89 -0.62 -11.08
N GLN A 408 52.02 -0.85 -10.43
CA GLN A 408 52.27 -0.79 -9.00
C GLN A 408 53.46 0.15 -8.80
N LYS A 409 53.37 1.03 -7.80
CA LYS A 409 54.40 1.84 -7.09
C LYS A 409 53.64 3.03 -6.47
N ASP A 410 53.88 3.54 -5.27
CA ASP A 410 54.68 3.21 -4.09
C ASP A 410 54.26 4.25 -3.02
N GLN A 411 54.68 4.03 -1.77
CA GLN A 411 54.72 4.97 -0.63
C GLN A 411 53.44 5.11 0.22
N GLN A 412 53.43 5.20 1.56
CA GLN A 412 54.34 4.91 2.68
C GLN A 412 53.60 5.40 3.96
N GLY A 413 53.62 4.64 5.08
CA GLY A 413 53.46 5.12 6.47
C GLY A 413 52.07 5.66 6.91
N THR A 414 51.61 5.59 8.15
CA THR A 414 52.17 5.16 9.44
C THR A 414 51.03 5.06 10.48
N GLY A 415 51.18 4.20 11.50
CA GLY A 415 50.44 4.24 12.78
C GLY A 415 49.10 3.50 12.74
N GLY A 416 48.83 2.45 13.52
CA GLY A 416 49.25 2.20 14.89
C GLY A 416 48.13 2.64 15.83
N GLU A 417 47.27 1.70 16.23
CA GLU A 417 46.79 1.47 17.60
C GLU A 417 45.61 0.49 17.58
N GLY A 418 45.87 -0.69 18.14
CA GLY A 418 44.83 -1.63 18.51
C GLY A 418 44.49 -1.45 19.99
N CYS A 419 43.22 -1.67 20.35
CA CYS A 419 42.87 -2.22 21.65
C CYS A 419 41.46 -2.82 21.67
N HIS A 420 41.44 -4.12 21.97
CA HIS A 420 40.47 -4.86 22.78
C HIS A 420 38.97 -4.82 22.45
N GLN A 421 38.54 -5.89 21.77
CA GLN A 421 37.27 -6.57 22.07
C GLN A 421 37.37 -7.39 23.37
N PRO A 422 36.28 -7.54 24.13
CA PRO A 422 36.03 -8.75 24.89
C PRO A 422 35.00 -9.63 24.17
N VAL A 423 35.44 -10.85 23.86
CA VAL A 423 34.61 -12.02 23.58
C VAL A 423 33.97 -12.46 24.90
N MET A 424 32.65 -12.57 24.98
CA MET A 424 31.97 -13.34 26.03
C MET A 424 31.12 -14.44 25.42
N ARG A 425 31.46 -15.67 25.83
CA ARG A 425 30.84 -16.93 25.41
C ARG A 425 29.46 -17.11 26.02
N VAL A 426 28.66 -17.83 25.25
CA VAL A 426 27.41 -18.52 25.59
C VAL A 426 27.59 -19.50 26.75
N CYS A 427 26.72 -19.42 27.77
CA CYS A 427 26.11 -20.58 28.43
C CYS A 427 24.89 -20.17 29.28
N GLU A 428 23.74 -20.73 28.86
CA GLU A 428 22.53 -21.16 29.59
C GLU A 428 22.03 -20.42 30.85
N ILE A 429 20.74 -20.09 30.86
CA ILE A 429 19.75 -20.62 31.82
C ILE A 429 18.33 -20.47 31.23
N ARG A 430 17.70 -21.62 30.99
CA ARG A 430 16.25 -21.82 30.93
C ARG A 430 15.64 -21.33 32.24
N GLN A 431 14.76 -20.32 32.24
CA GLN A 431 13.66 -20.16 33.22
C GLN A 431 12.82 -18.89 32.97
N VAL A 432 12.06 -18.81 31.88
CA VAL A 432 10.84 -17.97 31.82
C VAL A 432 9.77 -18.69 30.98
N GLN A 433 9.42 -19.90 31.38
CA GLN A 433 8.25 -20.64 30.85
C GLN A 433 7.39 -21.29 31.96
N ALA A 434 7.50 -20.79 33.20
CA ALA A 434 6.69 -21.26 34.32
C ALA A 434 6.08 -20.08 35.08
N LYS A 435 5.15 -19.35 34.46
CA LYS A 435 4.19 -18.46 35.15
C LYS A 435 2.95 -18.09 34.31
N ARG A 436 2.51 -19.00 33.42
CA ARG A 436 1.22 -18.93 32.71
C ARG A 436 0.45 -20.26 32.71
N GLY A 437 0.70 -21.11 33.71
CA GLY A 437 -0.03 -22.34 33.94
C GLY A 437 -0.68 -22.32 35.33
N ASN A 438 -1.71 -21.50 35.51
CA ASN A 438 -2.69 -21.63 36.59
C ASN A 438 -3.78 -20.58 36.41
N TYR A 439 -4.65 -20.75 35.41
CA TYR A 439 -5.98 -20.13 35.40
C TYR A 439 -6.92 -20.75 34.36
N GLN A 440 -6.86 -22.07 34.13
CA GLN A 440 -7.94 -22.79 33.43
C GLN A 440 -8.05 -24.23 33.92
N HIS A 441 -8.67 -24.41 35.08
CA HIS A 441 -9.55 -25.56 35.29
C HIS A 441 -10.90 -25.03 35.76
N ALA A 442 -11.79 -24.88 34.78
CA ALA A 442 -13.24 -24.87 34.98
C ALA A 442 -13.61 -26.07 35.86
N LYS A 443 -14.42 -25.93 36.91
CA LYS A 443 -15.89 -25.80 36.78
C LYS A 443 -16.43 -26.61 35.59
N ARG A 444 -16.33 -27.94 35.70
CA ARG A 444 -17.28 -28.87 35.08
C ARG A 444 -17.65 -29.93 36.10
N GLY A 445 -18.83 -29.74 36.67
CA GLY A 445 -19.55 -30.62 37.57
C GLY A 445 -21.03 -30.28 37.42
N ALA A 446 -21.56 -30.62 36.25
CA ALA A 446 -22.94 -30.93 35.90
C ALA A 446 -22.92 -31.39 34.43
#